data_AF-A0A3B9QYL1-F1
#
_entry.id   AF-A0A3B9QYL1-F1
#
_cell.length_a   1.000
_cell.length_b   1.000
_cell.length_c   1.000
_cell.angle_alpha   90.00
_cell.angle_beta   90.00
_cell.angle_gamma   90.00
#
_symmetry.space_group_name_H-M   'P 1'
#
loop_
_entity.id
_entity.type
_entity.pdbx_description
1 polymer ?
#
loop_
_entity_poly.entity_id
_entity_poly.type
_entity_poly.pdbx_seq_one_letter_code
_entity_poly.pdbx_strand_id
1 'polypeptide(L)'
;MTGNLIALTVTYVFSLFVLLLLLIRSRLSFTARVSVVLAASAFYLIHFFSLNTLQGWPSQSSLPEEFTLHAWQVEEPNPAQEQAGQIYLWVQTQEWEAPRAYALPYSNELHDRLDTAQARHQEGYTQQGQIDGSGSATFSDAPRRLPLKTGNSSTVTKD
;
A
#
# COMPACT_ATOMS: atom_id res chain seq x y z
N MET A 1 16.63 2.57 2.84
CA MET A 1 15.25 2.78 3.36
C MET A 1 15.23 3.38 4.77
N THR A 2 16.03 2.86 5.72
CA THR A 2 16.07 3.35 7.12
C THR A 2 16.62 4.77 7.28
N GLY A 3 17.60 5.18 6.47
CA GLY A 3 18.21 6.52 6.55
C GLY A 3 17.23 7.68 6.31
N ASN A 4 16.36 7.56 5.30
CA ASN A 4 15.36 8.60 4.98
C ASN A 4 14.31 8.71 6.09
N LEU A 5 13.95 7.58 6.71
CA LEU A 5 13.05 7.52 7.86
C LEU A 5 13.65 8.27 9.05
N ILE A 6 14.90 7.98 9.39
CA ILE A 6 15.62 8.68 10.49
C ILE A 6 15.74 10.17 10.20
N ALA A 7 16.09 10.56 8.97
CA ALA A 7 16.21 11.96 8.58
C ALA A 7 14.88 12.71 8.71
N LEU A 8 13.77 12.11 8.27
CA LEU A 8 12.44 12.68 8.44
C LEU A 8 12.07 12.82 9.92
N THR A 9 12.26 11.76 10.72
CA THR A 9 11.97 11.80 12.15
C THR A 9 12.78 12.90 12.86
N VAL A 10 14.09 12.99 12.59
CA VAL A 10 14.95 14.03 13.17
C VAL A 10 14.51 15.43 12.75
N THR A 11 14.15 15.63 11.48
CA THR A 11 13.68 16.93 10.97
C THR A 11 12.38 17.38 11.64
N TYR A 12 11.43 16.46 11.83
CA TYR A 12 10.18 16.75 12.53
C TYR A 12 10.42 17.06 14.01
N VAL A 13 11.22 16.23 14.71
CA VAL A 13 11.56 16.44 16.13
C VAL A 13 12.30 17.76 16.33
N PHE A 14 13.24 18.09 15.44
CA PHE A 14 13.98 19.36 15.47
C PHE A 14 13.05 20.55 15.26
N SER A 15 12.13 20.49 14.28
CA SER A 15 11.16 21.56 14.03
C SER A 15 10.24 21.79 15.22
N LEU A 16 9.74 20.71 15.84
CA LEU A 16 8.92 20.78 17.05
C LEU A 16 9.71 21.36 18.23
N PHE A 17 10.98 20.96 18.38
CA PHE A 17 11.88 21.43 19.42
C PHE A 17 12.19 22.92 19.29
N VAL A 18 12.49 23.39 18.08
CA VAL A 18 12.72 24.82 17.80
C VAL A 18 11.45 25.63 18.05
N LEU A 19 10.29 25.13 17.62
CA LEU A 19 9.00 25.77 17.89
C LEU A 19 8.73 25.86 19.40
N LEU A 20 8.99 24.78 20.15
CA LEU A 20 8.84 24.72 21.60
C LEU A 20 9.81 25.67 22.32
N LEU A 21 11.07 25.71 21.91
CA LEU A 21 12.06 26.64 22.43
C LEU A 21 11.65 28.10 22.19
N LEU A 22 11.11 28.40 21.00
CA LEU A 22 10.59 29.73 20.67
C LEU A 22 9.41 30.10 21.59
N LEU A 23 8.50 29.16 21.84
CA LEU A 23 7.34 29.37 22.73
C LEU A 23 7.73 29.59 24.19
N ILE A 24 8.74 28.86 24.68
CA ILE A 24 9.24 28.98 26.06
C ILE A 24 10.01 30.28 26.23
N ARG A 25 10.90 30.60 25.29
CA ARG A 25 11.82 31.74 25.40
C ARG A 25 11.14 33.07 25.06
N SER A 26 10.10 33.04 24.24
CA SER A 26 9.34 34.23 23.91
C SER A 26 8.43 34.64 25.08
N ARG A 27 8.34 35.94 25.34
CA ARG A 27 7.53 36.53 26.43
C ARG A 27 6.03 36.53 26.07
N LEU A 28 5.52 35.40 25.56
CA LEU A 28 4.10 35.24 25.25
C LEU A 28 3.30 35.22 26.56
N SER A 29 2.12 35.83 26.50
CA SER A 29 1.14 35.75 27.58
C SER A 29 0.76 34.29 27.85
N PHE A 30 0.35 33.99 29.08
CA PHE A 30 -0.11 32.65 29.48
C PHE A 30 -1.19 32.10 28.54
N THR A 31 -2.10 32.97 28.08
CA THR A 31 -3.15 32.63 27.10
C THR A 31 -2.59 32.13 25.78
N ALA A 32 -1.52 32.75 25.28
CA ALA A 32 -0.93 32.38 24.01
C ALA A 32 -0.08 31.09 24.12
N ARG A 33 0.44 30.77 25.31
CA ARG A 33 1.04 29.45 25.58
C ARG A 33 -0.02 28.35 25.55
N VAL A 34 -1.16 28.57 26.23
CA VAL A 34 -2.27 27.60 26.26
C VAL A 34 -2.87 27.40 24.87
N SER A 35 -3.07 28.48 24.10
CA SER A 35 -3.63 28.38 22.74
C SER A 35 -2.76 27.54 21.82
N VAL A 36 -1.44 27.63 21.94
CA VAL A 36 -0.52 26.86 21.09
C VAL A 36 -0.51 25.39 21.48
N VAL A 37 -0.58 25.05 22.77
CA VAL A 37 -0.70 23.65 23.22
C VAL A 37 -2.02 23.04 22.73
N LEU A 38 -3.12 23.79 22.84
CA LEU A 38 -4.42 23.36 22.30
C LEU A 38 -4.39 23.19 20.78
N ALA A 39 -3.79 24.13 20.05
CA ALA A 39 -3.64 24.05 18.61
C ALA A 39 -2.79 22.84 18.18
N ALA A 40 -1.67 22.58 18.86
CA ALA A 40 -0.82 21.41 18.59
C ALA A 40 -1.56 20.09 18.88
N SER A 41 -2.35 20.04 19.95
CA SER A 41 -3.15 18.87 20.31
C SER A 41 -4.26 18.62 19.28
N ALA A 42 -4.95 19.68 18.84
CA ALA A 42 -5.96 19.59 17.79
C ALA A 42 -5.34 19.15 16.46
N PHE A 43 -4.19 19.73 16.09
CA PHE A 43 -3.44 19.33 14.89
C PHE A 43 -3.04 17.85 14.95
N TYR A 44 -2.56 17.36 16.09
CA TYR A 44 -2.23 15.95 16.28
C TYR A 44 -3.44 15.05 16.06
N LEU A 45 -4.61 15.39 16.62
CA LEU A 45 -5.84 14.60 16.42
C LEU A 45 -6.26 14.57 14.95
N ILE A 46 -6.29 15.74 14.29
CA ILE A 46 -6.63 15.84 12.86
C ILE A 46 -5.67 14.99 12.03
N HIS A 47 -4.36 15.12 12.28
CA HIS A 47 -3.34 14.36 11.57
C HIS A 47 -3.50 12.85 11.79
N PHE A 48 -3.76 12.41 13.02
CA PHE A 48 -3.98 11.01 13.35
C PHE A 48 -5.21 10.42 12.61
N PHE A 49 -6.34 11.15 12.59
CA PHE A 49 -7.51 10.71 11.84
C PHE A 49 -7.28 10.71 10.32
N SER A 50 -6.58 11.71 9.79
CA SER A 50 -6.19 11.74 8.37
C SER A 50 -5.29 10.56 7.99
N LEU A 51 -4.34 10.17 8.85
CA LEU A 51 -3.50 8.99 8.58
C LEU A 51 -4.33 7.69 8.54
N ASN A 52 -5.34 7.55 9.42
CA ASN A 52 -6.24 6.40 9.38
C ASN A 52 -7.03 6.34 8.07
N THR A 53 -7.47 7.48 7.52
CA THR A 53 -8.17 7.50 6.22
C THR A 53 -7.30 7.07 5.04
N LEU A 54 -5.98 7.09 5.18
CA LEU A 54 -5.04 6.63 4.14
C LEU A 54 -4.72 5.13 4.24
N GLN A 55 -5.04 4.48 5.37
CA GLN A 55 -4.83 3.03 5.51
C GLN A 55 -5.79 2.28 4.59
N GLY A 56 -5.24 1.63 3.56
CA GLY A 56 -6.00 0.86 2.57
C GLY A 56 -6.09 1.54 1.20
N TRP A 57 -5.63 2.78 1.05
CA TRP A 57 -5.56 3.40 -0.28
C TRP A 57 -4.45 2.74 -1.12
N PRO A 58 -4.72 2.47 -2.40
CA PRO A 58 -3.74 1.89 -3.29
C PRO A 58 -2.61 2.89 -3.56
N SER A 59 -1.38 2.41 -3.52
CA SER A 59 -0.20 3.21 -3.83
C SER A 59 -0.13 3.49 -5.33
N GLN A 60 0.21 4.73 -5.71
CA GLN A 60 0.51 5.11 -7.10
C GLN A 60 1.99 4.94 -7.47
N SER A 61 2.80 4.36 -6.57
CA SER A 61 4.19 4.05 -6.85
C SER A 61 4.32 2.96 -7.92
N SER A 62 5.45 2.92 -8.63
CA SER A 62 5.77 1.82 -9.54
C SER A 62 5.68 0.46 -8.84
N LEU A 63 5.18 -0.55 -9.56
CA LEU A 63 5.19 -1.92 -9.03
C LEU A 63 6.62 -2.42 -8.80
N PRO A 64 6.79 -3.35 -7.84
CA PRO A 64 8.04 -4.06 -7.65
C PRO A 64 8.39 -4.92 -8.88
N GLU A 65 9.68 -5.18 -9.08
CA GLU A 65 10.19 -5.98 -10.22
C GLU A 65 9.58 -7.38 -10.25
N GLU A 66 9.49 -8.06 -9.10
CA GLU A 66 8.86 -9.38 -8.98
C GLU A 66 7.79 -9.36 -7.89
N PHE A 67 6.61 -9.89 -8.20
CA PHE A 67 5.51 -9.99 -7.25
C PHE A 67 4.61 -11.20 -7.49
N THR A 68 3.92 -11.62 -6.44
CA THR A 68 2.78 -12.54 -6.53
C THR A 68 1.50 -11.73 -6.54
N LEU A 69 0.64 -11.98 -7.53
CA LEU A 69 -0.68 -11.35 -7.63
C LEU A 69 -1.69 -12.14 -6.80
N HIS A 70 -2.35 -11.46 -5.85
CA HIS A 70 -3.37 -12.08 -4.99
C HIS A 70 -4.79 -11.76 -5.44
N ALA A 71 -5.05 -10.51 -5.79
CA ALA A 71 -6.34 -10.03 -6.25
C ALA A 71 -6.17 -8.80 -7.14
N TRP A 72 -7.16 -8.50 -7.96
CA TRP A 72 -7.23 -7.30 -8.78
C TRP A 72 -8.68 -6.81 -8.88
N GLN A 73 -8.83 -5.52 -9.16
CA GLN A 73 -10.11 -4.90 -9.49
C GLN A 73 -9.87 -3.94 -10.67
N VAL A 74 -10.63 -4.13 -11.74
CA VAL A 74 -10.56 -3.29 -12.94
C VAL A 74 -11.72 -2.31 -12.92
N GLU A 75 -11.40 -1.04 -13.11
CA GLU A 75 -12.36 0.03 -13.38
C GLU A 75 -12.14 0.51 -14.82
N GLU A 76 -13.05 0.13 -15.70
CA GLU A 76 -12.95 0.47 -17.13
C GLU A 76 -13.17 1.97 -17.36
N PRO A 77 -12.48 2.56 -18.36
CA PRO A 77 -12.67 3.95 -18.72
C PRO A 77 -14.08 4.15 -19.29
N ASN A 78 -14.79 5.14 -18.75
CA ASN A 78 -16.11 5.53 -19.24
C ASN A 78 -16.03 6.93 -19.87
N PRO A 79 -15.94 7.04 -21.21
CA PRO A 79 -15.87 8.33 -21.89
C PRO A 79 -17.15 9.17 -21.72
N ALA A 80 -18.29 8.56 -21.39
CA ALA A 80 -19.52 9.30 -21.10
C ALA A 80 -19.51 9.99 -19.72
N GLN A 81 -18.60 9.59 -18.81
CA GLN A 81 -18.47 10.14 -17.46
C GLN A 81 -17.10 10.79 -17.21
N GLU A 82 -16.30 11.02 -18.27
CA GLU A 82 -14.93 11.57 -18.18
C GLU A 82 -13.99 10.77 -17.24
N GLN A 83 -14.22 9.47 -17.08
CA GLN A 83 -13.41 8.59 -16.23
C GLN A 83 -12.31 7.93 -17.05
N ALA A 84 -11.06 8.19 -16.69
CA ALA A 84 -9.88 7.61 -17.35
C ALA A 84 -9.68 6.11 -17.07
N GLY A 85 -10.41 5.54 -16.10
CA GLY A 85 -10.28 4.15 -15.67
C GLY A 85 -9.01 3.89 -14.86
N GLN A 86 -9.09 2.94 -13.94
CA GLN A 86 -7.96 2.57 -13.07
C GLN A 86 -7.97 1.06 -12.82
N ILE A 87 -6.78 0.47 -12.71
CA ILE A 87 -6.61 -0.93 -12.36
C ILE A 87 -5.96 -1.00 -10.98
N TYR A 88 -6.66 -1.63 -10.03
CA TYR A 88 -6.19 -1.84 -8.67
C TYR A 88 -5.65 -3.25 -8.50
N LEU A 89 -4.45 -3.39 -7.96
CA LEU A 89 -3.75 -4.66 -7.79
C LEU A 89 -3.36 -4.88 -6.33
N TRP A 90 -3.60 -6.07 -5.80
CA TRP A 90 -3.04 -6.52 -4.52
C TRP A 90 -1.88 -7.45 -4.78
N VAL A 91 -0.68 -6.96 -4.50
CA VAL A 91 0.58 -7.63 -4.84
C VAL A 91 1.42 -7.86 -3.59
N GLN A 92 2.16 -8.96 -3.58
CA GLN A 92 3.09 -9.30 -2.51
C GLN A 92 4.44 -9.70 -3.09
N THR A 93 5.51 -9.03 -2.67
CA THR A 93 6.88 -9.46 -2.97
C THR A 93 7.34 -10.50 -1.95
N GLN A 94 8.39 -11.24 -2.27
CA GLN A 94 8.94 -12.25 -1.36
C GLN A 94 9.48 -11.66 -0.04
N GLU A 95 9.87 -10.38 -0.05
CA GLU A 95 10.35 -9.68 1.14
C GLU A 95 9.23 -9.14 2.05
N TRP A 96 7.99 -9.09 1.57
CA TRP A 96 6.88 -8.50 2.32
C TRP A 96 6.09 -9.57 3.06
N GLU A 97 5.83 -9.32 4.35
CA GLU A 97 4.98 -10.20 5.17
C GLU A 97 3.50 -10.17 4.75
N ALA A 98 3.04 -9.06 4.14
CA ALA A 98 1.65 -8.86 3.75
C ALA A 98 1.52 -8.21 2.37
N PRO A 99 0.42 -8.48 1.63
CA PRO A 99 0.15 -7.85 0.35
C PRO A 99 -0.14 -6.35 0.48
N ARG A 100 0.18 -5.59 -0.55
CA ARG A 100 -0.06 -4.14 -0.64
C ARG A 100 -0.88 -3.82 -1.88
N ALA A 101 -1.73 -2.80 -1.76
CA ALA A 101 -2.56 -2.32 -2.85
C ALA A 101 -1.80 -1.30 -3.73
N TYR A 102 -1.92 -1.43 -5.04
CA TYR A 102 -1.33 -0.56 -6.06
C TYR A 102 -2.41 -0.10 -7.04
N ALA A 103 -2.31 1.14 -7.53
CA ALA A 103 -3.20 1.69 -8.56
C ALA A 103 -2.39 2.00 -9.81
N LEU A 104 -2.80 1.44 -10.94
CA LEU A 104 -2.22 1.68 -12.26
C LEU A 104 -3.23 2.31 -13.20
N PRO A 105 -2.80 3.21 -14.09
CA PRO A 105 -3.68 3.73 -15.12
C PRO A 105 -4.21 2.57 -15.97
N TYR A 106 -5.47 2.66 -16.38
CA TYR A 106 -6.07 1.64 -17.21
C TYR A 106 -5.28 1.47 -18.53
N SER A 107 -5.01 0.23 -18.90
CA SER A 107 -4.51 -0.13 -20.22
C SER A 107 -5.18 -1.41 -20.68
N ASN A 108 -5.54 -1.47 -21.96
CA ASN A 108 -6.16 -2.66 -22.56
C ASN A 108 -5.25 -3.88 -22.41
N GLU A 109 -3.93 -3.69 -22.60
CA GLU A 109 -2.96 -4.77 -22.46
C GLU A 109 -2.93 -5.35 -21.03
N LEU A 110 -3.02 -4.50 -20.00
CA LEU A 110 -3.05 -4.98 -18.62
C LEU A 110 -4.38 -5.67 -18.29
N HIS A 111 -5.49 -5.14 -18.81
CA HIS A 111 -6.81 -5.74 -18.66
C HIS A 111 -6.86 -7.17 -19.25
N ASP A 112 -6.46 -7.34 -20.52
CA ASP A 112 -6.45 -8.66 -21.19
C ASP A 112 -5.56 -9.68 -20.46
N ARG A 113 -4.44 -9.21 -19.92
CA ARG A 113 -3.52 -10.03 -19.11
C ARG A 113 -4.15 -10.44 -17.78
N LEU A 114 -4.90 -9.55 -17.12
CA LEU A 114 -5.62 -9.86 -15.89
C LEU A 114 -6.78 -10.83 -16.12
N ASP A 115 -7.47 -10.75 -17.25
CA ASP A 115 -8.49 -11.73 -17.63
C ASP A 115 -7.89 -13.12 -17.85
N THR A 116 -6.73 -13.19 -18.49
CA THR A 116 -5.97 -14.45 -18.63
C THR A 116 -5.54 -14.99 -17.27
N ALA A 117 -5.04 -14.11 -16.40
CA ALA A 117 -4.67 -14.45 -15.03
C ALA A 117 -5.88 -14.94 -14.23
N GLN A 118 -7.07 -14.37 -14.46
CA GLN A 118 -8.33 -14.79 -13.84
C GLN A 118 -8.68 -16.24 -14.16
N ALA A 119 -8.66 -16.58 -15.46
CA ALA A 119 -8.96 -17.93 -15.91
C ALA A 119 -8.03 -18.96 -15.24
N ARG A 120 -6.73 -18.66 -15.16
CA ARG A 120 -5.75 -19.54 -14.52
C ARG A 120 -5.85 -19.57 -12.99
N HIS A 121 -6.25 -18.47 -12.37
CA HIS A 121 -6.51 -18.44 -10.93
C HIS A 121 -7.67 -19.38 -10.57
N GLN A 122 -8.73 -19.40 -11.38
CA GLN A 122 -9.85 -20.34 -11.22
C GLN A 122 -9.41 -21.80 -11.37
N GLU A 123 -8.38 -22.07 -12.18
CA GLU A 123 -7.76 -23.40 -12.33
C GLU A 123 -6.80 -23.77 -11.18
N GLY A 124 -6.58 -22.87 -10.22
CA GLY A 124 -5.74 -23.09 -9.03
C GLY A 124 -4.25 -22.79 -9.20
N TYR A 125 -3.87 -22.03 -10.24
CA TYR A 125 -2.48 -21.62 -10.47
C TYR A 125 -2.18 -20.26 -9.83
N THR A 126 -1.05 -20.17 -9.11
CA THR A 126 -0.54 -18.90 -8.58
C THR A 126 0.07 -18.09 -9.71
N GLN A 127 -0.34 -16.82 -9.84
CA GLN A 127 0.20 -15.92 -10.86
C GLN A 127 1.35 -15.09 -10.26
N GLN A 128 2.55 -15.24 -10.82
CA GLN A 128 3.69 -14.37 -10.52
C GLN A 128 3.78 -13.32 -11.63
N GLY A 129 3.86 -12.06 -11.25
CA GLY A 129 4.10 -10.94 -12.15
C GLY A 129 5.54 -10.47 -12.07
N GLN A 130 6.09 -10.07 -13.21
CA GLN A 130 7.36 -9.40 -13.34
C GLN A 130 7.17 -8.13 -14.18
N ILE A 131 7.61 -6.98 -13.68
CA ILE A 131 7.56 -5.73 -14.43
C ILE A 131 8.90 -5.57 -15.14
N ASP A 132 8.87 -5.38 -16.46
CA ASP A 132 10.06 -4.97 -17.19
C ASP A 132 10.38 -3.49 -16.90
N GLY A 133 11.64 -3.07 -17.08
CA GLY A 133 12.06 -1.69 -16.83
C GLY A 133 11.35 -0.62 -17.69
N SER A 134 10.43 -1.02 -18.58
CA SER A 134 9.56 -0.14 -19.37
C SER A 134 8.19 0.12 -18.74
N GLY A 135 7.87 -0.57 -17.62
CA GLY A 135 6.60 -0.43 -16.92
C GLY A 135 5.51 -1.38 -17.41
N SER A 136 5.83 -2.35 -18.29
CA SER A 136 4.88 -3.39 -18.72
C SER A 136 4.91 -4.58 -17.75
N ALA A 137 3.75 -4.91 -17.18
CA ALA A 137 3.60 -6.00 -16.22
C ALA A 137 3.42 -7.33 -16.95
N THR A 138 4.43 -8.19 -16.94
CA THR A 138 4.41 -9.53 -17.54
C THR A 138 4.07 -10.58 -16.50
N PHE A 139 3.02 -11.36 -16.72
CA PHE A 139 2.68 -12.46 -15.84
C PHE A 139 3.33 -13.74 -16.34
N SER A 140 3.94 -14.50 -15.43
CA SER A 140 4.58 -15.76 -15.74
C SER A 140 3.54 -16.79 -16.20
N ASP A 141 3.75 -17.38 -17.37
CA ASP A 141 2.96 -18.49 -17.88
C ASP A 141 3.27 -19.84 -17.22
N ALA A 142 4.21 -19.86 -16.27
CA ALA A 142 4.65 -21.08 -15.63
C ALA A 142 3.56 -21.68 -14.73
N PRO A 143 3.14 -22.94 -14.94
CA PRO A 143 2.12 -23.59 -14.12
C PRO A 143 2.69 -23.96 -12.75
N ARG A 144 2.74 -23.00 -11.82
CA ARG A 144 3.08 -23.28 -10.41
C ARG A 144 1.77 -23.51 -9.65
N ARG A 145 1.41 -24.79 -9.44
CA ARG A 145 0.27 -25.16 -8.59
C ARG A 145 0.54 -24.72 -7.16
N LEU A 146 -0.49 -24.21 -6.48
CA LEU A 146 -0.45 -24.04 -5.02
C LEU A 146 -0.05 -25.38 -4.37
N PRO A 147 0.91 -25.41 -3.43
CA PRO A 147 1.17 -26.62 -2.66
C PRO A 147 -0.13 -27.03 -1.96
N LEU A 148 -0.55 -28.28 -2.18
CA LEU A 148 -1.69 -28.88 -1.49
C LEU A 148 -1.50 -28.69 0.02
N LYS A 149 -2.48 -28.08 0.69
CA LYS A 149 -2.50 -27.97 2.15
C LYS A 149 -2.38 -29.39 2.71
N THR A 150 -1.20 -29.75 3.17
CA THR A 150 -0.93 -31.05 3.76
C THR A 150 -1.72 -31.09 5.06
N GLY A 151 -2.88 -31.74 5.02
CA GLY A 151 -3.70 -31.94 6.20
C GLY A 151 -2.89 -32.72 7.23
N ASN A 152 -2.59 -32.09 8.35
CA ASN A 152 -2.22 -32.83 9.55
C ASN A 152 -3.45 -33.67 9.93
N SER A 153 -3.47 -34.92 9.47
CA SER A 153 -4.33 -35.95 10.04
C SER A 153 -3.82 -36.21 11.45
N SER A 154 -4.35 -35.45 12.41
CA SER A 154 -4.28 -35.80 13.82
C SER A 154 -4.95 -37.17 13.96
N THR A 155 -4.13 -38.21 14.07
CA THR A 155 -4.53 -39.54 14.48
C THR A 155 -5.12 -39.44 15.89
N VAL A 156 -6.43 -39.24 15.98
CA VAL A 156 -7.18 -39.46 17.21
C VAL A 156 -7.38 -40.97 17.31
N THR A 157 -6.45 -41.61 18.01
CA THR A 157 -6.61 -42.96 18.56
C THR A 157 -7.85 -42.96 19.45
N LYS A 158 -8.84 -43.74 19.06
CA LYS A 158 -10.04 -44.02 19.84
C LYS A 158 -9.84 -45.40 20.47
N ASP A 159 -9.43 -45.42 21.72
CA ASP A 159 -9.61 -46.55 22.62
C ASP A 159 -11.05 -46.56 23.15
#